data_AF-A0A946E2M2-F1
#
_entry.id   AF-A0A946E2M2-F1
#
_cell.length_a   1.000
_cell.length_b   1.000
_cell.length_c   1.000
_cell.angle_alpha   90.00
_cell.angle_beta   90.00
_cell.angle_gamma   90.00
#
_symmetry.space_group_name_H-M   'P 1'
#
loop_
_entity.id
_entity.type
_entity.pdbx_description
1 polymer ?
#
loop_
_entity_poly.entity_id
_entity_poly.type
_entity_poly.pdbx_seq_one_letter_code
_entity_poly.pdbx_strand_id
1 'polypeptide(L)'
;MARRSDHTRDQLHQMMLDAARHVAATDGPEAITARRIAGDIGYSPGTIYQLFDNLDALIVALKSVILAEILERLDAVNLSGKVRADVLALVDGYLTYERDEPALWRTLFDFSLPGGSEIPESFSHQ
;
A
#
# COMPACT_ATOMS: atom_id res chain seq x y z
N MET A 1 -13.01 20.29 -24.89
CA MET A 1 -11.55 20.48 -24.71
C MET A 1 -11.03 19.32 -23.88
N ALA A 2 -10.29 18.40 -24.48
CA ALA A 2 -9.65 17.32 -23.74
C ALA A 2 -8.51 17.93 -22.93
N ARG A 3 -8.65 17.94 -21.61
CA ARG A 3 -7.59 18.38 -20.69
C ARG A 3 -6.40 17.45 -20.93
N ARG A 4 -5.25 17.99 -21.38
CA ARG A 4 -4.00 17.23 -21.44
C ARG A 4 -3.76 16.65 -20.04
N SER A 5 -3.33 15.39 -19.94
CA SER A 5 -2.88 14.88 -18.65
C SER A 5 -1.59 15.64 -18.31
N ASP A 6 -1.63 16.42 -17.22
CA ASP A 6 -0.47 17.19 -16.76
C ASP A 6 0.66 16.26 -16.25
N HIS A 7 0.33 15.00 -16.00
CA HIS A 7 1.22 13.97 -15.46
C HIS A 7 1.46 12.84 -16.47
N THR A 8 2.67 12.26 -16.41
CA THR A 8 2.99 11.00 -17.11
C THR A 8 2.23 9.83 -16.48
N ARG A 9 2.21 8.68 -17.16
CA ARG A 9 1.59 7.45 -16.64
C ARG A 9 2.18 7.07 -15.28
N ASP A 10 3.50 7.12 -15.15
CA ASP A 10 4.20 6.72 -13.91
C ASP A 10 3.96 7.71 -12.77
N GLN A 11 3.96 9.01 -13.05
CA GLN A 11 3.62 10.03 -12.06
C GLN A 11 2.19 9.83 -11.55
N LEU A 12 1.24 9.58 -12.46
CA LEU A 12 -0.16 9.37 -12.10
C LEU A 12 -0.35 8.06 -11.32
N HIS A 13 0.41 7.01 -11.66
CA HIS A 13 0.43 5.76 -10.91
C HIS A 13 0.89 6.00 -9.46
N GLN A 14 2.00 6.72 -9.27
CA GLN A 14 2.49 7.05 -7.92
C GLN A 14 1.49 7.91 -7.14
N MET A 15 0.94 8.95 -7.76
CA MET A 15 -0.09 9.80 -7.14
C MET A 15 -1.32 8.98 -6.70
N MET A 16 -1.71 7.97 -7.48
CA MET A 16 -2.82 7.09 -7.13
C MET A 16 -2.51 6.23 -5.91
N LEU A 17 -1.28 5.71 -5.80
CA LEU A 17 -0.82 4.95 -4.63
C LEU A 17 -0.71 5.83 -3.39
N ASP A 18 -0.13 7.02 -3.52
CA ASP A 18 0.01 7.98 -2.42
C ASP A 18 -1.38 8.40 -1.88
N ALA A 19 -2.33 8.66 -2.77
CA ALA A 19 -3.70 8.96 -2.40
C ALA A 19 -4.42 7.77 -1.77
N ALA A 20 -4.24 6.55 -2.32
CA ALA A 20 -4.81 5.35 -1.73
C ALA A 20 -4.27 5.09 -0.31
N ARG A 21 -2.97 5.27 -0.11
CA ARG A 21 -2.31 5.19 1.21
C ARG A 21 -2.87 6.26 2.15
N HIS A 22 -3.01 7.49 1.68
CA HIS A 22 -3.56 8.58 2.48
C HIS A 22 -4.99 8.26 2.93
N VAL A 23 -5.86 7.87 2.00
CA VAL A 23 -7.26 7.47 2.30
C VAL A 23 -7.29 6.32 3.31
N ALA A 24 -6.45 5.30 3.12
CA ALA A 24 -6.37 4.16 4.03
C ALA A 24 -5.94 4.58 5.44
N ALA A 25 -4.96 5.49 5.55
CA ALA A 25 -4.45 5.96 6.83
C ALA A 25 -5.44 6.87 7.57
N THR A 26 -6.16 7.75 6.86
CA THR A 26 -7.05 8.73 7.50
C THR A 26 -8.46 8.20 7.74
N ASP A 27 -9.00 7.45 6.77
CA ASP A 27 -10.41 7.10 6.70
C ASP A 27 -10.65 5.59 6.80
N GLY A 28 -9.59 4.80 6.84
CA GLY A 28 -9.64 3.35 6.93
C GLY A 28 -9.70 2.63 5.57
N PRO A 29 -9.40 1.32 5.55
CA PRO A 29 -9.43 0.48 4.35
C PRO A 29 -10.79 0.54 3.63
N GLU A 30 -11.89 0.58 4.36
CA GLU A 30 -13.27 0.67 3.83
C GLU A 30 -13.52 1.91 2.96
N ALA A 31 -12.71 2.97 3.10
CA ALA A 31 -12.83 4.19 2.31
C ALA A 31 -12.12 4.10 0.95
N ILE A 32 -11.32 3.05 0.72
CA ILE A 32 -10.61 2.82 -0.54
C ILE A 32 -11.64 2.52 -1.64
N THR A 33 -11.91 3.54 -2.46
CA THR A 33 -12.78 3.41 -3.62
C THR A 33 -12.20 4.20 -4.78
N ALA A 34 -12.52 3.75 -6.01
CA ALA A 34 -12.03 4.42 -7.20
C ALA A 34 -12.40 5.91 -7.26
N ARG A 35 -13.61 6.23 -6.79
CA ARG A 35 -14.10 7.60 -6.75
C ARG A 35 -13.37 8.45 -5.72
N ARG A 36 -13.12 7.91 -4.52
CA ARG A 36 -12.45 8.66 -3.46
C ARG A 36 -11.01 8.99 -3.85
N ILE A 37 -10.25 7.98 -4.26
CA ILE A 37 -8.83 8.15 -4.63
C ILE A 37 -8.68 9.11 -5.80
N ALA A 38 -9.43 8.90 -6.88
CA ALA A 38 -9.35 9.79 -8.03
C ALA A 38 -9.76 11.23 -7.69
N GLY A 39 -10.75 11.40 -6.81
CA GLY A 39 -11.18 12.70 -6.30
C GLY A 39 -10.07 13.45 -5.55
N ASP A 40 -9.33 12.76 -4.69
CA ASP A 40 -8.23 13.33 -3.89
C ASP A 40 -7.09 13.89 -4.76
N ILE A 41 -6.89 13.32 -5.96
CA ILE A 41 -5.86 13.77 -6.92
C ILE A 41 -6.42 14.61 -8.08
N GLY A 42 -7.73 14.90 -8.10
CA GLY A 42 -8.35 15.76 -9.12
C GLY A 42 -8.62 15.07 -10.47
N TYR A 43 -8.74 13.75 -10.49
CA TYR A 43 -9.01 12.93 -11.67
C TYR A 43 -10.39 12.26 -11.63
N SER A 44 -10.85 11.77 -12.78
CA SER A 44 -12.09 10.99 -12.83
C SER A 44 -11.86 9.55 -12.35
N PRO A 45 -12.87 8.86 -11.80
CA PRO A 45 -12.73 7.46 -11.35
C PRO A 45 -12.27 6.52 -12.47
N GLY A 46 -12.62 6.81 -13.73
CA GLY A 46 -12.20 6.04 -14.91
C GLY A 46 -10.69 6.01 -15.14
N THR A 47 -9.96 6.97 -14.57
CA THR A 47 -8.49 7.06 -14.66
C THR A 47 -7.79 5.87 -13.99
N ILE A 48 -8.39 5.32 -12.93
CA ILE A 48 -7.85 4.14 -12.24
C ILE A 48 -7.77 2.95 -13.19
N TYR A 49 -8.81 2.73 -13.97
CA TYR A 49 -8.88 1.61 -14.92
C TYR A 49 -7.98 1.78 -16.15
N GLN A 50 -7.28 2.92 -16.28
CA GLN A 50 -6.22 3.11 -17.28
C GLN A 50 -4.86 2.65 -16.75
N LEU A 51 -4.69 2.60 -15.42
CA LEU A 51 -3.44 2.31 -14.71
C LEU A 51 -3.43 0.92 -14.09
N PHE A 52 -4.58 0.48 -13.57
CA PHE A 52 -4.80 -0.79 -12.88
C PHE A 52 -5.97 -1.53 -13.52
N ASP A 53 -5.91 -2.85 -13.58
CA ASP A 53 -6.98 -3.67 -14.18
C ASP A 53 -8.31 -3.53 -13.43
N ASN A 54 -8.23 -3.37 -12.11
CA ASN A 54 -9.37 -3.17 -11.22
C ASN A 54 -8.90 -2.51 -9.90
N LEU A 55 -9.86 -2.29 -8.98
CA LEU A 55 -9.55 -1.71 -7.66
C LEU A 55 -8.67 -2.66 -6.82
N ASP A 56 -8.86 -3.97 -6.94
CA ASP A 56 -8.08 -4.97 -6.19
C ASP A 56 -6.60 -4.94 -6.57
N ALA A 57 -6.28 -4.73 -7.85
CA ALA A 57 -4.91 -4.57 -8.34
C ALA A 57 -4.23 -3.33 -7.73
N LEU A 58 -4.97 -2.23 -7.58
CA LEU A 58 -4.50 -1.05 -6.84
C LEU A 58 -4.28 -1.36 -5.36
N ILE A 59 -5.18 -2.11 -4.73
CA ILE A 59 -5.06 -2.51 -3.32
C ILE A 59 -3.82 -3.41 -3.13
N VAL A 60 -3.55 -4.36 -4.02
CA VAL A 60 -2.34 -5.19 -3.98
C VAL A 60 -1.07 -4.34 -4.10
N ALA A 61 -1.06 -3.36 -5.01
CA ALA A 61 0.05 -2.43 -5.14
C ALA A 61 0.22 -1.57 -3.87
N LEU A 62 -0.88 -1.09 -3.26
CA LEU A 62 -0.84 -0.38 -1.98
C LEU A 62 -0.29 -1.25 -0.85
N LYS A 63 -0.70 -2.52 -0.75
CA LYS A 63 -0.16 -3.46 0.24
C LYS A 63 1.36 -3.64 0.08
N SER A 64 1.85 -3.61 -1.16
CA SER A 64 3.29 -3.71 -1.46
C SER A 64 4.05 -2.49 -0.92
N VAL A 65 3.48 -1.29 -1.04
CA VAL A 65 4.03 -0.06 -0.44
C VAL A 65 4.07 -0.18 1.08
N ILE A 66 2.97 -0.61 1.70
CA ILE A 66 2.89 -0.78 3.16
C ILE A 66 3.92 -1.81 3.66
N LEU A 67 4.09 -2.94 2.96
CA LEU A 67 5.10 -3.95 3.31
C LEU A 67 6.52 -3.40 3.18
N ALA A 68 6.81 -2.62 2.14
CA ALA A 68 8.11 -1.98 1.98
C ALA A 68 8.42 -1.03 3.15
N GLU A 69 7.45 -0.24 3.62
CA GLU A 69 7.62 0.63 4.79
C GLU A 69 7.93 -0.16 6.07
N ILE A 70 7.26 -1.30 6.27
CA ILE A 70 7.54 -2.18 7.41
C ILE A 70 8.96 -2.72 7.32
N LEU A 71 9.38 -3.20 6.14
CA LEU A 71 10.73 -3.71 5.92
C LEU A 71 11.78 -2.62 6.16
N GLU A 72 11.57 -1.40 5.67
CA GLU A 72 12.49 -0.27 5.92
C GLU A 72 12.66 0.01 7.42
N ARG A 73 11.57 -0.09 8.22
CA ARG A 73 11.66 0.07 9.68
C ARG A 73 12.45 -1.07 10.33
N LEU A 74 12.28 -2.30 9.85
CA LEU A 74 13.00 -3.46 10.37
C LEU A 74 14.48 -3.43 9.99
N ASP A 75 14.81 -3.01 8.77
CA ASP A 75 16.18 -2.85 8.28
C ASP A 75 16.94 -1.75 9.05
N ALA A 76 16.22 -0.75 9.58
CA ALA A 76 16.78 0.29 10.42
C ALA A 76 17.11 -0.17 11.86
N VAL A 77 16.71 -1.39 12.26
CA VAL A 77 17.00 -1.92 13.61
C VAL A 77 18.48 -2.27 13.73
N ASN A 78 19.16 -1.64 14.69
CA ASN A 78 20.57 -1.93 14.96
C ASN A 78 20.73 -3.26 15.72
N LEU A 79 21.18 -4.29 15.02
CA LEU A 79 21.38 -5.62 15.59
C LEU A 79 22.64 -5.68 16.45
N SER A 80 22.50 -6.25 17.64
CA SER A 80 23.57 -6.41 18.64
C SER A 80 24.46 -7.64 18.42
N GLY A 81 24.07 -8.55 17.52
CA GLY A 81 24.70 -9.85 17.29
C GLY A 81 24.30 -10.92 18.31
N LYS A 82 23.42 -10.59 19.26
CA LYS A 82 22.87 -11.52 20.24
C LYS A 82 21.48 -11.92 19.81
N VAL A 83 21.33 -13.14 19.29
CA VAL A 83 20.09 -13.69 18.71
C VAL A 83 18.83 -13.30 19.49
N ARG A 84 18.80 -13.52 20.80
CA ARG A 84 17.61 -13.20 21.61
C ARG A 84 17.29 -11.72 21.67
N ALA A 85 18.30 -10.85 21.80
CA ALA A 85 18.09 -9.41 21.85
C ALA A 85 17.65 -8.88 20.47
N ASP A 86 18.27 -9.40 19.42
CA ASP A 86 18.02 -9.00 18.03
C ASP A 86 16.59 -9.38 17.59
N VAL A 87 16.13 -10.59 17.93
CA VAL A 87 14.74 -11.01 17.69
C VAL A 87 13.75 -10.12 18.43
N LEU A 88 14.03 -9.78 19.69
CA LEU A 88 13.14 -8.89 20.46
C LEU A 88 13.08 -7.48 19.85
N ALA A 89 14.21 -6.95 19.38
CA ALA A 89 14.27 -5.64 18.74
C ALA A 89 13.51 -5.60 17.42
N LEU A 90 13.63 -6.66 16.59
CA LEU A 90 12.86 -6.78 15.35
C LEU A 90 11.35 -6.89 15.60
N VAL A 91 10.94 -7.73 16.57
CA VAL A 91 9.53 -7.87 16.95
C VAL A 91 8.97 -6.54 17.48
N ASP A 92 9.75 -5.80 18.28
CA ASP A 92 9.34 -4.49 18.78
C ASP A 92 9.18 -3.47 17.63
N GLY A 93 10.11 -3.45 16.67
CA GLY A 93 10.00 -2.61 15.47
C GLY A 93 8.74 -2.92 14.65
N TYR A 94 8.42 -4.19 14.47
CA TYR A 94 7.21 -4.65 13.79
C TYR A 94 5.93 -4.23 14.53
N LEU A 95 5.85 -4.51 15.84
CA LEU A 95 4.68 -4.15 16.67
C LEU A 95 4.51 -2.63 16.82
N THR A 96 5.60 -1.87 16.69
CA THR A 96 5.55 -0.40 16.66
C THR A 96 4.85 0.10 15.41
N TYR A 97 5.10 -0.50 14.23
CA TYR A 97 4.35 -0.14 13.02
C TYR A 97 2.84 -0.36 13.19
N GLU A 98 2.43 -1.52 13.70
CA GLU A 98 1.02 -1.82 13.97
C GLU A 98 0.38 -0.77 14.89
N ARG A 99 1.13 -0.30 15.89
CA ARG A 99 0.64 0.69 16.86
C ARG A 99 0.56 2.10 16.28
N ASP A 100 1.55 2.49 15.50
CA ASP A 100 1.64 3.83 14.91
C ASP A 100 0.66 4.00 13.74
N GLU A 101 0.46 2.94 12.95
CA GLU A 101 -0.28 2.96 11.70
C GLU A 101 -1.38 1.87 11.64
N PRO A 102 -2.32 1.82 12.61
CA PRO A 102 -3.27 0.72 12.75
C PRO A 102 -4.19 0.56 11.53
N ALA A 103 -4.53 1.65 10.85
CA ALA A 103 -5.39 1.59 9.66
C ALA A 103 -4.66 1.03 8.43
N LEU A 104 -3.37 1.34 8.26
CA LEU A 104 -2.53 0.74 7.22
C LEU A 104 -2.24 -0.72 7.53
N TRP A 105 -2.01 -1.05 8.80
CA TRP A 105 -1.89 -2.43 9.25
C TRP A 105 -3.12 -3.26 8.90
N ARG A 106 -4.32 -2.77 9.23
CA ARG A 106 -5.59 -3.40 8.83
C ARG A 106 -5.70 -3.59 7.32
N THR A 107 -5.23 -2.62 6.53
CA THR A 107 -5.28 -2.70 5.06
C THR A 107 -4.55 -3.92 4.51
N LEU A 108 -3.50 -4.42 5.18
CA LEU A 108 -2.82 -5.65 4.78
C LEU A 108 -3.72 -6.90 4.90
N PHE A 109 -4.60 -6.95 5.91
CA PHE A 109 -5.33 -8.17 6.28
C PHE A 109 -6.83 -8.14 5.98
N ASP A 110 -7.48 -6.97 6.03
CA ASP A 110 -8.94 -6.84 5.87
C ASP A 110 -9.39 -7.05 4.43
N PHE A 111 -8.50 -6.85 3.45
CA PHE A 111 -8.74 -7.21 2.05
C PHE A 111 -8.30 -8.63 1.77
N SER A 112 -9.21 -9.59 1.88
CA SER A 112 -8.99 -10.92 1.32
C SER A 112 -8.90 -10.81 -0.19
N LEU A 113 -7.86 -11.39 -0.82
CA LEU A 113 -7.83 -11.52 -2.28
C LEU A 113 -9.14 -12.19 -2.71
N PRO A 114 -9.82 -11.72 -3.77
CA PRO A 114 -11.00 -12.40 -4.28
C PRO A 114 -10.66 -13.87 -4.47
N GLY A 115 -11.43 -14.77 -3.85
CA GLY A 115 -11.15 -16.20 -3.85
C GLY A 115 -10.86 -16.70 -5.26
N GLY A 116 -9.63 -17.17 -5.49
CA GLY A 116 -9.15 -17.61 -6.82
C GLY A 116 -8.23 -16.64 -7.56
N SER A 117 -7.85 -15.49 -6.96
CA SER A 117 -6.81 -14.63 -7.54
C SER A 117 -5.44 -15.27 -7.33
N GLU A 118 -4.76 -15.63 -8.43
CA GLU A 118 -3.38 -16.09 -8.39
C GLU A 118 -2.48 -15.00 -7.84
N ILE A 119 -1.54 -15.39 -6.96
CA ILE A 119 -0.50 -14.50 -6.47
C ILE A 119 0.29 -14.01 -7.72
N PRO A 120 0.44 -12.69 -7.94
CA PRO A 120 1.21 -12.20 -9.08
C PRO A 120 2.62 -12.81 -9.08
N GLU A 121 3.14 -13.23 -10.25
CA GLU A 121 4.45 -13.90 -10.37
C GLU A 121 5.60 -13.14 -9.69
N SER A 122 5.49 -11.81 -9.56
CA SER A 122 6.45 -10.97 -8.85
C SER A 122 6.64 -11.34 -7.36
N PHE A 123 5.71 -12.10 -6.77
CA PHE A 123 5.76 -12.58 -5.38
C PHE A 123 6.10 -14.07 -5.26
N SER A 124 6.23 -14.80 -6.37
CA SER A 124 6.52 -16.24 -6.36
C SER A 124 8.02 -16.57 -6.24
N HIS A 125 8.87 -15.55 -6.17
CA HIS A 125 10.32 -15.67 -6.07
C HIS A 125 10.89 -14.76 -4.97
N GLN A 126 10.75 -15.16 -3.71
CA GLN A 126 11.66 -14.80 -2.62
C GLN A 126 12.06 -16.05 -1.85
#